data_AF-A0A7Z0MZQ9-F1
#
_entry.id   AF-A0A7Z0MZQ9-F1
#
_cell.length_a   1.000
_cell.length_b   1.000
_cell.length_c   1.000
_cell.angle_alpha   90.00
_cell.angle_beta   90.00
_cell.angle_gamma   90.00
#
_symmetry.space_group_name_H-M   'P 1'
#
loop_
_entity.id
_entity.type
_entity.pdbx_description
1 polymer ?
#
loop_
_entity_poly.entity_id
_entity_poly.type
_entity_poly.pdbx_seq_one_letter_code
_entity_poly.pdbx_strand_id
1 'polypeptide(L)'
;MRLLLMAVAAVIAFASPLTYAYEEDVHYGLTYWLAMRAGFAEAQAERIAAANIEYDRGKLSAISLVMYSACFGNRDRAMSQLVKEIHFPSDGPVPGTPLQRKVDAGSDAAHRVVRSRLDFPSTSQAENVLVFGQGLHSLQDSWSHQGIPGSPWKRLCWPELSWGHPDSRGGWMSHEADLTDHYVQDAVDMASATYRALCDFRAKFSLSKCPEPSESFVADIFAFSVAKTKREKADWFKMQGVQDVAFLDTITITDGLAYWGKHRPLNYWKPGHPPVERSDFSVLPSTAEARFMGEFFTAWATKKNLASLVESHIAFSAYRDGLAQGEPRKVDFTVVATQLAFWRVRDHGSVAQDHDLIALERGKIADIAPRIREADEPYPDAELAFLPFDSSGLPVVTWVWPQADGRTLFVGAVRFSHAPKDLVIVVADKIDGRLKVVSISSTLME
;
A
#
# COMPACT_ATOMS: atom_id res chain seq x y z
N MET A 1 -48.45 21.91 -9.94
CA MET A 1 -47.20 22.66 -9.78
C MET A 1 -46.37 22.00 -8.69
N ARG A 2 -45.23 21.38 -9.05
CA ARG A 2 -44.13 20.86 -8.21
C ARG A 2 -44.42 20.59 -6.71
N LEU A 3 -44.70 19.33 -6.34
CA LEU A 3 -44.39 18.70 -5.03
C LEU A 3 -44.97 17.26 -4.98
N LEU A 4 -44.21 16.26 -5.44
CA LEU A 4 -44.32 14.80 -5.13
C LEU A 4 -43.46 13.99 -6.14
N LEU A 5 -42.14 14.14 -6.04
CA LEU A 5 -41.17 13.34 -6.81
C LEU A 5 -39.76 13.44 -6.18
N MET A 6 -39.65 13.03 -4.90
CA MET A 6 -38.38 12.72 -4.24
C MET A 6 -38.61 11.65 -3.16
N ALA A 7 -38.78 10.42 -3.62
CA ALA A 7 -38.56 9.20 -2.86
C ALA A 7 -37.75 8.27 -3.79
N VAL A 8 -36.90 7.40 -3.22
CA VAL A 8 -35.78 6.70 -3.90
C VAL A 8 -34.54 7.59 -4.12
N ALA A 9 -33.79 7.82 -3.05
CA ALA A 9 -32.37 8.26 -3.08
C ALA A 9 -31.69 7.98 -1.71
N ALA A 10 -31.83 6.77 -1.18
CA ALA A 10 -31.25 6.40 0.12
C ALA A 10 -31.07 4.88 0.26
N VAL A 11 -30.06 4.32 -0.42
CA VAL A 11 -29.08 3.32 0.08
C VAL A 11 -28.01 3.21 -1.01
N ILE A 12 -26.87 3.88 -0.83
CA ILE A 12 -25.59 3.38 -1.36
C ILE A 12 -24.55 3.57 -0.26
N ALA A 13 -24.54 2.61 0.67
CA ALA A 13 -23.43 2.47 1.60
C ALA A 13 -22.30 1.76 0.84
N PHE A 14 -21.44 2.55 0.19
CA PHE A 14 -20.19 2.04 -0.37
C PHE A 14 -19.30 1.56 0.78
N ALA A 15 -19.24 0.24 0.97
CA ALA A 15 -18.04 -0.39 1.51
C ALA A 15 -17.04 -0.45 0.35
N SER A 16 -15.95 0.31 0.46
CA SER A 16 -14.90 0.43 -0.56
C SER A 16 -13.55 0.14 0.09
N PRO A 17 -12.68 -0.73 -0.48
CA PRO A 17 -11.57 -1.28 0.29
C PRO A 17 -10.18 -1.34 -0.39
N LEU A 18 -9.25 -0.44 -0.07
CA LEU A 18 -7.88 -0.83 0.25
C LEU A 18 -6.56 -0.17 -0.36
N THR A 19 -6.50 0.85 -1.24
CA THR A 19 -5.35 1.18 -2.20
C THR A 19 -3.87 0.79 -2.01
N TYR A 20 -3.23 0.38 -3.11
CA TYR A 20 -1.78 0.41 -3.41
C TYR A 20 -1.44 0.94 -4.82
N ALA A 21 -0.50 0.34 -5.55
CA ALA A 21 -0.50 0.16 -7.01
C ALA A 21 -0.33 -1.33 -7.29
N TYR A 22 -0.08 -1.71 -8.55
CA TYR A 22 0.40 -3.05 -8.87
C TYR A 22 1.46 -3.54 -7.87
N GLU A 23 1.29 -4.71 -7.26
CA GLU A 23 2.08 -5.07 -6.09
C GLU A 23 3.40 -5.78 -6.47
N GLU A 24 4.11 -6.35 -5.48
CA GLU A 24 5.35 -7.11 -5.69
C GLU A 24 5.22 -8.24 -6.73
N ASP A 25 4.02 -8.76 -6.96
CA ASP A 25 3.75 -9.77 -8.00
C ASP A 25 3.93 -9.24 -9.42
N VAL A 26 3.70 -7.94 -9.64
CA VAL A 26 3.91 -7.26 -10.92
C VAL A 26 5.30 -6.62 -10.98
N HIS A 27 5.60 -5.71 -10.05
CA HIS A 27 6.82 -4.90 -10.12
C HIS A 27 8.08 -5.77 -9.94
N TYR A 28 8.03 -6.81 -9.11
CA TYR A 28 9.10 -7.79 -9.03
C TYR A 28 8.82 -9.02 -9.89
N GLY A 29 7.75 -9.77 -9.60
CA GLY A 29 7.48 -11.08 -10.19
C GLY A 29 7.33 -11.06 -11.72
N LEU A 30 6.31 -10.34 -12.22
CA LEU A 30 6.02 -10.27 -13.65
C LEU A 30 7.16 -9.59 -14.41
N THR A 31 7.75 -8.53 -13.85
CA THR A 31 8.89 -7.83 -14.46
C THR A 31 10.12 -8.73 -14.60
N TYR A 32 10.41 -9.56 -13.58
CA TYR A 32 11.46 -10.60 -13.67
C TYR A 32 11.17 -11.57 -14.82
N TRP A 33 9.95 -12.10 -14.89
CA TRP A 33 9.55 -13.02 -15.96
C TRP A 33 9.61 -12.36 -17.35
N LEU A 34 9.11 -11.14 -17.50
CA LEU A 34 9.16 -10.37 -18.75
C LEU A 34 10.60 -10.12 -19.20
N ALA A 35 11.52 -9.80 -18.28
CA ALA A 35 12.94 -9.64 -18.59
C ALA A 35 13.59 -10.98 -19.02
N MET A 36 13.25 -12.09 -18.37
CA MET A 36 13.68 -13.42 -18.82
C MET A 36 13.13 -13.76 -20.21
N ARG A 37 11.86 -13.45 -20.50
CA ARG A 37 11.26 -13.62 -21.84
C ARG A 37 11.91 -12.72 -22.90
N ALA A 38 12.32 -11.51 -22.54
CA ALA A 38 13.09 -10.62 -23.40
C ALA A 38 14.55 -11.10 -23.61
N GLY A 39 14.98 -12.19 -22.96
CA GLY A 39 16.29 -12.81 -23.13
C GLY A 39 17.41 -12.17 -22.32
N PHE A 40 17.10 -11.47 -21.23
CA PHE A 40 18.10 -11.09 -20.24
C PHE A 40 18.61 -12.32 -19.48
N ALA A 41 19.84 -12.27 -18.96
CA ALA A 41 20.30 -13.30 -18.03
C ALA A 41 19.56 -13.18 -16.68
N GLU A 42 19.42 -14.28 -15.95
CA GLU A 42 18.74 -14.33 -14.63
C GLU A 42 19.19 -13.22 -13.68
N ALA A 43 20.50 -13.05 -13.45
CA ALA A 43 21.05 -12.00 -12.60
C ALA A 43 20.86 -10.56 -13.15
N GLN A 44 20.48 -10.38 -14.41
CA GLN A 44 20.07 -9.08 -14.96
C GLN A 44 18.55 -8.88 -14.80
N ALA A 45 17.74 -9.89 -15.10
CA ALA A 45 16.30 -9.86 -14.89
C ALA A 45 15.96 -9.60 -13.41
N GLU A 46 16.67 -10.25 -12.48
CA GLU A 46 16.55 -10.03 -11.03
C GLU A 46 16.89 -8.58 -10.65
N ARG A 47 17.95 -8.00 -11.23
CA ARG A 47 18.31 -6.59 -10.97
C ARG A 47 17.30 -5.61 -11.53
N ILE A 48 16.73 -5.86 -12.71
CA ILE A 48 15.66 -5.01 -13.27
C ILE A 48 14.44 -5.07 -12.35
N ALA A 49 14.01 -6.27 -11.96
CA ALA A 49 12.87 -6.48 -11.07
C ALA A 49 13.10 -5.87 -9.67
N ALA A 50 14.28 -6.05 -9.08
CA ALA A 50 14.65 -5.49 -7.78
C ALA A 50 14.71 -3.96 -7.79
N ALA A 51 15.19 -3.37 -8.89
CA ALA A 51 15.23 -1.92 -9.09
C ALA A 51 13.84 -1.32 -9.34
N ASN A 52 12.95 -2.07 -9.98
CA ASN A 52 11.56 -1.68 -10.22
C ASN A 52 10.80 -1.56 -8.88
N ILE A 53 10.80 -2.62 -8.07
CA ILE A 53 10.15 -2.66 -6.75
C ILE A 53 10.87 -1.83 -5.66
N GLU A 54 11.96 -1.14 -5.97
CA GLU A 54 12.74 -0.38 -4.98
C GLU A 54 11.93 0.79 -4.40
N TYR A 55 11.07 1.42 -5.21
CA TYR A 55 10.33 2.61 -4.81
C TYR A 55 9.20 2.34 -3.81
N ASP A 56 8.50 1.20 -3.92
CA ASP A 56 7.47 0.79 -2.95
C ASP A 56 8.03 0.50 -1.55
N ARG A 57 9.35 0.34 -1.45
CA ARG A 57 10.01 -0.20 -0.27
C ARG A 57 10.68 0.88 0.57
N GLY A 58 10.52 0.73 1.88
CA GLY A 58 11.15 1.59 2.87
C GLY A 58 10.74 3.06 2.71
N LYS A 59 11.74 3.93 2.55
CA LYS A 59 11.65 5.38 2.80
C LYS A 59 10.97 6.16 1.68
N LEU A 60 10.97 5.61 0.46
CA LEU A 60 10.36 6.20 -0.72
C LEU A 60 8.96 5.63 -1.00
N SER A 61 8.48 4.69 -0.19
CA SER A 61 7.13 4.15 -0.34
C SER A 61 6.11 5.28 -0.36
N ALA A 62 5.25 5.25 -1.35
CA ALA A 62 4.31 6.30 -1.70
C ALA A 62 3.53 6.85 -0.48
N ILE A 63 2.97 5.98 0.38
CA ILE A 63 2.37 6.34 1.68
C ILE A 63 3.19 7.34 2.49
N SER A 64 4.46 7.02 2.77
CA SER A 64 5.33 7.86 3.59
C SER A 64 5.48 9.24 2.93
N LEU A 65 5.69 9.26 1.61
CA LEU A 65 5.83 10.49 0.84
C LEU A 65 4.54 11.32 0.79
N VAL A 66 3.35 10.73 0.61
CA VAL A 66 2.06 11.46 0.67
C VAL A 66 1.78 11.97 2.08
N MET A 67 2.07 11.20 3.13
CA MET A 67 1.86 11.66 4.50
C MET A 67 2.75 12.83 4.88
N TYR A 68 4.03 12.82 4.47
CA TYR A 68 4.94 13.96 4.69
C TYR A 68 4.69 15.14 3.74
N SER A 69 4.38 14.89 2.46
CA SER A 69 4.18 15.96 1.47
C SER A 69 2.83 16.66 1.60
N ALA A 70 1.76 15.89 1.84
CA ALA A 70 0.40 16.35 1.63
C ALA A 70 -0.51 16.29 2.86
N CYS A 71 -0.17 15.57 3.94
CA CYS A 71 -1.09 15.38 5.10
C CYS A 71 -0.58 15.97 6.43
N PHE A 72 0.51 15.44 6.99
CA PHE A 72 1.02 15.85 8.31
C PHE A 72 2.32 16.66 8.27
N GLY A 73 3.06 16.67 7.15
CA GLY A 73 4.28 17.47 7.01
C GLY A 73 4.04 18.87 6.45
N ASN A 74 5.14 19.56 6.12
CA ASN A 74 5.15 21.01 5.87
C ASN A 74 4.75 21.42 4.44
N ARG A 75 3.78 20.73 3.82
CA ARG A 75 3.38 20.93 2.40
C ARG A 75 4.56 20.79 1.43
N ASP A 76 5.32 19.70 1.57
CA ASP A 76 6.54 19.50 0.79
C ASP A 76 6.25 19.24 -0.69
N ARG A 77 6.45 20.28 -1.50
CA ARG A 77 6.24 20.25 -2.95
C ARG A 77 7.25 19.34 -3.66
N ALA A 78 8.47 19.20 -3.15
CA ALA A 78 9.49 18.36 -3.76
C ALA A 78 9.15 16.87 -3.54
N MET A 79 8.69 16.51 -2.34
CA MET A 79 8.18 15.15 -2.08
C MET A 79 6.91 14.84 -2.89
N SER A 80 5.95 15.78 -2.99
CA SER A 80 4.75 15.57 -3.82
C SER A 80 5.09 15.46 -5.33
N GLN A 81 6.10 16.18 -5.80
CA GLN A 81 6.64 16.05 -7.16
C GLN A 81 7.40 14.73 -7.35
N LEU A 82 8.03 14.19 -6.32
CA LEU A 82 8.65 12.86 -6.36
C LEU A 82 7.60 11.73 -6.46
N VAL A 83 6.53 11.78 -5.67
CA VAL A 83 5.38 10.85 -5.78
C VAL A 83 4.78 10.87 -7.19
N LYS A 84 4.63 12.07 -7.76
CA LYS A 84 4.20 12.25 -9.15
C LYS A 84 5.13 11.55 -10.16
N GLU A 85 6.44 11.73 -10.01
CA GLU A 85 7.41 11.16 -10.96
C GLU A 85 7.49 9.64 -10.88
N ILE A 86 7.33 9.09 -9.67
CA ILE A 86 7.45 7.66 -9.40
C ILE A 86 6.14 6.92 -9.67
N HIS A 87 5.01 7.34 -9.09
CA HIS A 87 3.75 6.57 -9.09
C HIS A 87 2.64 7.21 -9.95
N PHE A 88 2.58 8.54 -10.06
CA PHE A 88 1.47 9.23 -10.73
C PHE A 88 1.92 10.04 -11.95
N PRO A 89 2.43 9.40 -13.02
CA PRO A 89 3.03 10.09 -14.16
C PRO A 89 2.00 10.92 -14.92
N SER A 90 2.01 12.22 -14.63
CA SER A 90 1.15 13.23 -15.23
C SER A 90 2.00 14.38 -15.77
N ASP A 91 1.48 15.12 -16.75
CA ASP A 91 2.07 16.42 -17.14
C ASP A 91 1.54 17.59 -16.28
N GLY A 92 0.61 17.33 -15.36
CA GLY A 92 0.04 18.32 -14.44
C GLY A 92 1.04 18.95 -13.47
N PRO A 93 0.88 20.23 -13.08
CA PRO A 93 1.79 20.91 -12.16
C PRO A 93 1.63 20.40 -10.71
N VAL A 94 2.70 20.57 -9.91
CA VAL A 94 2.69 20.38 -8.45
C VAL A 94 3.13 21.69 -7.77
N PRO A 95 2.29 22.31 -6.92
CA PRO A 95 0.90 21.97 -6.63
C PRO A 95 -0.03 22.18 -7.84
N GLY A 96 -1.12 21.42 -7.89
CA GLY A 96 -2.15 21.52 -8.94
C GLY A 96 -3.44 20.83 -8.50
N THR A 97 -4.59 21.25 -9.01
CA THR A 97 -5.85 20.56 -8.69
C THR A 97 -5.82 19.10 -9.16
N PRO A 98 -6.52 18.15 -8.51
CA PRO A 98 -6.52 16.74 -8.95
C PRO A 98 -6.83 16.56 -10.44
N LEU A 99 -7.79 17.32 -10.98
CA LEU A 99 -8.13 17.28 -12.41
C LEU A 99 -6.98 17.70 -13.33
N GLN A 100 -6.15 18.67 -12.92
CA GLN A 100 -4.96 19.07 -13.69
C GLN A 100 -3.85 18.03 -13.61
N ARG A 101 -3.87 17.16 -12.58
CA ARG A 101 -2.89 16.10 -12.30
C ARG A 101 -3.38 14.71 -12.72
N LYS A 102 -4.34 14.64 -13.64
CA LYS A 102 -4.85 13.39 -14.20
C LYS A 102 -3.69 12.53 -14.74
N VAL A 103 -3.71 11.23 -14.44
CA VAL A 103 -2.81 10.23 -15.01
C VAL A 103 -3.49 9.58 -16.21
N ASP A 104 -2.75 9.43 -17.31
CA ASP A 104 -3.16 8.70 -18.50
C ASP A 104 -2.21 7.50 -18.70
N ALA A 105 -2.77 6.29 -18.78
CA ALA A 105 -2.02 5.04 -18.89
C ALA A 105 -1.18 4.96 -20.17
N GLY A 106 0.06 4.51 -20.05
CA GLY A 106 0.99 4.38 -21.18
C GLY A 106 1.30 5.70 -21.90
N SER A 107 1.04 6.84 -21.27
CA SER A 107 1.26 8.17 -21.86
C SER A 107 2.74 8.52 -22.05
N ASP A 108 3.01 9.61 -22.77
CA ASP A 108 4.37 10.15 -22.87
C ASP A 108 4.94 10.60 -21.51
N ALA A 109 4.09 10.94 -20.53
CA ALA A 109 4.50 11.16 -19.15
C ALA A 109 5.01 9.87 -18.49
N ALA A 110 4.27 8.77 -18.62
CA ALA A 110 4.64 7.45 -18.08
C ALA A 110 5.92 6.90 -18.72
N HIS A 111 6.07 7.05 -20.03
CA HIS A 111 7.28 6.64 -20.74
C HIS A 111 8.49 7.57 -20.53
N ARG A 112 8.31 8.76 -19.94
CA ARG A 112 9.35 9.81 -19.85
C ARG A 112 10.60 9.32 -19.13
N VAL A 113 10.43 8.67 -17.98
CA VAL A 113 11.55 8.16 -17.17
C VAL A 113 12.29 7.10 -17.96
N VAL A 114 11.61 6.03 -18.40
CA VAL A 114 12.19 4.97 -19.26
C VAL A 114 13.00 5.54 -20.43
N ARG A 115 12.39 6.40 -21.26
CA ARG A 115 13.05 6.99 -22.44
C ARG A 115 14.28 7.82 -22.06
N SER A 116 14.20 8.65 -21.02
CA SER A 116 15.35 9.45 -20.56
C SER A 116 16.55 8.59 -20.13
N ARG A 117 16.30 7.42 -19.51
CA ARG A 117 17.36 6.48 -19.13
C ARG A 117 17.96 5.74 -20.33
N LEU A 118 17.19 5.55 -21.39
CA LEU A 118 17.71 5.08 -22.67
C LEU A 118 18.60 6.13 -23.34
N ASP A 119 18.19 7.40 -23.35
CA ASP A 119 18.88 8.47 -24.10
C ASP A 119 20.17 8.98 -23.45
N PHE A 120 20.30 8.87 -22.13
CA PHE A 120 21.48 9.31 -21.39
C PHE A 120 22.10 8.16 -20.56
N PRO A 121 22.72 7.17 -21.23
CA PRO A 121 23.32 6.02 -20.54
C PRO A 121 24.57 6.43 -19.75
N SER A 122 24.71 5.87 -18.55
CA SER A 122 25.98 5.77 -17.83
C SER A 122 26.97 4.88 -18.60
N THR A 123 28.26 5.05 -18.29
CA THR A 123 29.32 4.12 -18.72
C THR A 123 29.22 2.75 -18.03
N SER A 124 28.48 2.66 -16.92
CA SER A 124 28.23 1.41 -16.19
C SER A 124 26.96 0.70 -16.68
N GLN A 125 27.11 -0.49 -17.26
CA GLN A 125 25.97 -1.34 -17.64
C GLN A 125 25.11 -1.71 -16.42
N ALA A 126 25.73 -1.91 -15.25
CA ALA A 126 25.00 -2.24 -14.02
C ALA A 126 24.14 -1.05 -13.54
N GLU A 127 24.64 0.18 -13.69
CA GLU A 127 23.88 1.39 -13.38
C GLU A 127 22.75 1.62 -14.40
N ASN A 128 23.01 1.41 -15.69
CA ASN A 128 21.98 1.50 -16.74
C ASN A 128 20.83 0.52 -16.49
N VAL A 129 21.13 -0.70 -16.05
CA VAL A 129 20.12 -1.71 -15.66
C VAL A 129 19.31 -1.27 -14.44
N LEU A 130 19.98 -0.72 -13.41
CA LEU A 130 19.33 -0.21 -12.19
C LEU A 130 18.36 0.95 -12.52
N VAL A 131 18.85 2.02 -13.16
CA VAL A 131 18.01 3.19 -13.45
C VAL A 131 16.91 2.90 -14.47
N PHE A 132 17.12 1.94 -15.37
CA PHE A 132 16.07 1.48 -16.28
C PHE A 132 14.97 0.70 -15.54
N GLY A 133 15.34 -0.21 -14.62
CA GLY A 133 14.36 -0.93 -13.80
C GLY A 133 13.51 0.02 -12.96
N GLN A 134 14.14 0.99 -12.28
CA GLN A 134 13.46 2.10 -11.60
C GLN A 134 12.52 2.88 -12.54
N GLY A 135 12.89 3.06 -13.81
CA GLY A 135 12.05 3.73 -14.79
C GLY A 135 10.81 2.94 -15.22
N LEU A 136 10.83 1.61 -15.13
CA LEU A 136 9.66 0.76 -15.44
C LEU A 136 8.53 0.97 -14.43
N HIS A 137 8.85 1.34 -13.20
CA HIS A 137 7.88 1.47 -12.09
C HIS A 137 6.78 2.45 -12.45
N SER A 138 7.18 3.70 -12.72
CA SER A 138 6.32 4.79 -13.20
C SER A 138 5.55 4.44 -14.48
N LEU A 139 6.16 3.67 -15.39
CA LEU A 139 5.45 3.19 -16.57
C LEU A 139 4.30 2.25 -16.17
N GLN A 140 4.55 1.26 -15.33
CA GLN A 140 3.57 0.26 -14.89
C GLN A 140 2.43 0.90 -14.08
N ASP A 141 2.78 1.77 -13.14
CA ASP A 141 1.85 2.52 -12.27
C ASP A 141 0.89 3.43 -13.02
N SER A 142 1.25 3.86 -14.23
CA SER A 142 0.34 4.64 -15.07
C SER A 142 -0.99 3.92 -15.38
N TRP A 143 -1.05 2.58 -15.28
CA TRP A 143 -2.26 1.80 -15.51
C TRP A 143 -3.10 1.57 -14.24
N SER A 144 -2.50 1.39 -13.06
CA SER A 144 -3.22 1.30 -11.79
C SER A 144 -3.81 2.68 -11.43
N HIS A 145 -2.98 3.73 -11.48
CA HIS A 145 -3.34 5.10 -11.10
C HIS A 145 -4.10 5.89 -12.16
N GLN A 146 -4.50 5.28 -13.30
CA GLN A 146 -5.13 6.03 -14.40
C GLN A 146 -6.47 6.67 -14.02
N GLY A 147 -6.57 7.99 -14.23
CA GLY A 147 -7.72 8.79 -13.82
C GLY A 147 -7.33 10.06 -13.08
N ILE A 148 -8.28 10.63 -12.34
CA ILE A 148 -8.07 11.84 -11.51
C ILE A 148 -7.62 11.37 -10.12
N PRO A 149 -6.41 11.69 -9.64
CA PRO A 149 -5.92 11.23 -8.35
C PRO A 149 -6.88 11.56 -7.20
N GLY A 150 -7.01 10.61 -6.27
CA GLY A 150 -7.74 10.77 -5.03
C GLY A 150 -7.06 11.76 -4.08
N SER A 151 -7.70 11.96 -2.92
CA SER A 151 -7.08 12.69 -1.81
C SER A 151 -7.64 12.18 -0.49
N PRO A 152 -6.79 11.64 0.42
CA PRO A 152 -7.19 11.24 1.75
C PRO A 152 -7.71 12.43 2.53
N TRP A 153 -8.66 12.17 3.42
CA TRP A 153 -9.09 13.10 4.47
C TRP A 153 -8.97 14.59 4.09
N LYS A 154 -9.78 15.09 3.13
CA LYS A 154 -9.70 16.43 2.51
C LYS A 154 -9.65 17.67 3.45
N ARG A 155 -9.71 17.46 4.76
CA ARG A 155 -9.52 18.46 5.84
C ARG A 155 -8.13 18.42 6.49
N LEU A 156 -7.48 17.26 6.48
CA LEU A 156 -6.10 17.05 6.88
C LEU A 156 -5.18 17.27 5.68
N CYS A 157 -5.41 16.52 4.59
CA CYS A 157 -4.51 16.54 3.45
C CYS A 157 -4.87 17.64 2.44
N TRP A 158 -3.83 18.21 1.83
CA TRP A 158 -3.92 19.27 0.82
C TRP A 158 -4.19 18.66 -0.56
N PRO A 159 -5.40 18.82 -1.14
CA PRO A 159 -5.76 18.18 -2.41
C PRO A 159 -4.91 18.66 -3.59
N GLU A 160 -4.21 19.80 -3.44
CA GLU A 160 -3.27 20.31 -4.44
C GLU A 160 -1.87 19.64 -4.42
N LEU A 161 -1.57 18.86 -3.38
CA LEU A 161 -0.32 18.08 -3.21
C LEU A 161 -0.54 16.56 -3.06
N SER A 162 -1.77 16.16 -2.72
CA SER A 162 -2.14 14.78 -2.43
C SER A 162 -2.17 13.89 -3.68
N TRP A 163 -1.75 12.64 -3.51
CA TRP A 163 -1.97 11.56 -4.46
C TRP A 163 -2.81 10.45 -3.81
N GLY A 164 -3.02 9.36 -4.53
CA GLY A 164 -3.87 8.22 -4.16
C GLY A 164 -4.82 7.83 -5.31
N HIS A 165 -5.42 6.63 -5.24
CA HIS A 165 -6.20 6.12 -6.37
C HIS A 165 -7.38 7.01 -6.79
N PRO A 166 -7.67 7.08 -8.09
CA PRO A 166 -8.88 7.69 -8.62
C PRO A 166 -10.16 7.01 -8.12
N ASP A 167 -11.23 7.78 -7.88
CA ASP A 167 -12.54 7.24 -7.47
C ASP A 167 -13.11 6.21 -8.49
N SER A 168 -12.72 6.33 -9.77
CA SER A 168 -13.05 5.36 -10.84
C SER A 168 -12.29 4.03 -10.76
N ARG A 169 -11.29 3.96 -9.88
CA ARG A 169 -10.44 2.81 -9.54
C ARG A 169 -10.69 2.36 -8.09
N GLY A 170 -11.86 2.76 -7.55
CA GLY A 170 -12.29 2.55 -6.17
C GLY A 170 -11.88 3.66 -5.17
N GLY A 171 -11.02 4.60 -5.58
CA GLY A 171 -10.62 5.77 -4.81
C GLY A 171 -9.49 5.51 -3.81
N TRP A 172 -9.02 6.56 -3.13
CA TRP A 172 -7.94 6.53 -2.10
C TRP A 172 -8.18 5.57 -0.91
N MET A 173 -9.26 4.79 -0.93
CA MET A 173 -9.52 3.67 -0.03
C MET A 173 -9.93 2.41 -0.84
N SER A 174 -9.26 2.06 -1.95
CA SER A 174 -9.51 0.83 -2.75
C SER A 174 -8.28 0.09 -3.34
N HIS A 175 -7.98 -1.15 -2.92
CA HIS A 175 -6.88 -1.98 -3.48
C HIS A 175 -7.18 -2.40 -4.92
N GLU A 176 -8.43 -2.25 -5.36
CA GLU A 176 -8.94 -2.84 -6.60
C GLU A 176 -8.11 -2.48 -7.83
N ALA A 177 -7.51 -1.29 -7.88
CA ALA A 177 -6.67 -0.83 -8.98
C ALA A 177 -5.32 -1.58 -9.12
N ASP A 178 -4.87 -2.17 -8.03
CA ASP A 178 -3.64 -2.94 -7.86
C ASP A 178 -3.83 -4.37 -8.36
N LEU A 179 -5.06 -4.86 -8.17
CA LEU A 179 -5.42 -6.25 -8.39
C LEU A 179 -5.57 -6.49 -9.89
N THR A 180 -4.61 -7.23 -10.45
CA THR A 180 -4.58 -7.56 -11.88
C THR A 180 -5.86 -8.23 -12.37
N ASP A 181 -6.60 -8.92 -11.51
CA ASP A 181 -7.83 -9.64 -11.85
C ASP A 181 -9.09 -8.75 -11.84
N HIS A 182 -8.99 -7.54 -11.26
CA HIS A 182 -10.00 -6.49 -11.38
C HIS A 182 -9.83 -5.71 -12.70
N TYR A 183 -8.58 -5.53 -13.17
CA TYR A 183 -8.25 -4.75 -14.38
C TYR A 183 -7.41 -5.56 -15.39
N VAL A 184 -7.88 -6.77 -15.74
CA VAL A 184 -7.17 -7.76 -16.56
C VAL A 184 -6.57 -7.19 -17.85
N GLN A 185 -7.32 -6.37 -18.60
CA GLN A 185 -6.81 -5.81 -19.86
C GLN A 185 -5.72 -4.76 -19.61
N ASP A 186 -5.85 -3.92 -18.58
CA ASP A 186 -4.81 -2.96 -18.21
C ASP A 186 -3.51 -3.68 -17.82
N ALA A 187 -3.61 -4.81 -17.11
CA ALA A 187 -2.46 -5.63 -16.74
C ALA A 187 -1.78 -6.27 -17.97
N VAL A 188 -2.57 -6.73 -18.95
CA VAL A 188 -2.05 -7.25 -20.24
C VAL A 188 -1.37 -6.16 -21.07
N ASP A 189 -1.95 -4.96 -21.13
CA ASP A 189 -1.42 -3.82 -21.89
C ASP A 189 -0.16 -3.25 -21.23
N MET A 190 -0.15 -3.13 -19.90
CA MET A 190 1.03 -2.76 -19.08
C MET A 190 2.18 -3.75 -19.28
N ALA A 191 1.91 -5.06 -19.22
CA ALA A 191 2.94 -6.09 -19.40
C ALA A 191 3.51 -6.05 -20.82
N SER A 192 2.66 -5.80 -21.82
CA SER A 192 3.05 -5.62 -23.22
C SER A 192 3.91 -4.37 -23.42
N ALA A 193 3.59 -3.26 -22.77
CA ALA A 193 4.38 -2.03 -22.81
C ALA A 193 5.74 -2.19 -22.09
N THR A 194 5.75 -2.86 -20.94
CA THR A 194 6.96 -3.24 -20.19
C THR A 194 7.88 -4.10 -21.05
N TYR A 195 7.34 -5.11 -21.75
CA TYR A 195 8.12 -5.96 -22.65
C TYR A 195 8.75 -5.16 -23.81
N ARG A 196 8.01 -4.23 -24.42
CA ARG A 196 8.55 -3.34 -25.47
C ARG A 196 9.70 -2.48 -24.92
N ALA A 197 9.53 -1.86 -23.75
CA ALA A 197 10.57 -1.08 -23.10
C ALA A 197 11.85 -1.91 -22.82
N LEU A 198 11.69 -3.16 -22.35
CA LEU A 198 12.79 -4.11 -22.17
C LEU A 198 13.52 -4.38 -23.49
N CYS A 199 12.78 -4.53 -24.59
CA CYS A 199 13.35 -4.76 -25.92
C CYS A 199 14.07 -3.53 -26.50
N ASP A 200 13.53 -2.33 -26.30
CA ASP A 200 14.16 -1.07 -26.71
C ASP A 200 15.49 -0.85 -25.96
N PHE A 201 15.52 -1.16 -24.66
CA PHE A 201 16.76 -1.18 -23.88
C PHE A 201 17.78 -2.15 -24.47
N ARG A 202 17.39 -3.40 -24.73
CA ARG A 202 18.31 -4.41 -25.33
C ARG A 202 18.90 -3.94 -26.66
N ALA A 203 18.04 -3.44 -27.56
CA ALA A 203 18.45 -2.99 -28.88
C ALA A 203 19.48 -1.85 -28.78
N LYS A 204 19.30 -0.93 -27.83
CA LYS A 204 20.21 0.21 -27.62
C LYS A 204 21.58 -0.19 -27.09
N PHE A 205 21.66 -1.22 -26.25
CA PHE A 205 22.92 -1.75 -25.69
C PHE A 205 23.47 -2.96 -26.46
N SER A 206 23.08 -3.14 -27.73
CA SER A 206 23.57 -4.20 -28.62
C SER A 206 23.42 -5.64 -28.07
N LEU A 207 22.45 -5.85 -27.18
CA LEU A 207 22.01 -7.19 -26.82
C LEU A 207 21.20 -7.78 -27.99
N SER A 208 21.18 -9.11 -28.11
CA SER A 208 20.49 -9.78 -29.22
C SER A 208 19.04 -9.33 -29.36
N LYS A 209 18.55 -9.26 -30.62
CA LYS A 209 17.17 -8.89 -30.94
C LYS A 209 16.22 -9.65 -30.01
N CYS A 210 15.29 -8.91 -29.39
CA CYS A 210 14.24 -9.51 -28.59
C CYS A 210 13.51 -10.62 -29.37
N PRO A 211 13.11 -11.71 -28.70
CA PRO A 211 12.11 -12.62 -29.24
C PRO A 211 10.83 -11.85 -29.56
N GLU A 212 10.21 -12.14 -30.71
CA GLU A 212 8.86 -11.66 -30.97
C GLU A 212 7.88 -12.34 -30.00
N PRO A 213 6.92 -11.62 -29.41
CA PRO A 213 5.86 -12.23 -28.60
C PRO A 213 5.11 -13.31 -29.40
N SER A 214 5.08 -14.53 -28.87
CA SER A 214 4.21 -15.60 -29.39
C SER A 214 2.77 -15.41 -28.93
N GLU A 215 1.81 -16.10 -29.56
CA GLU A 215 0.43 -16.17 -29.05
C GLU A 215 0.39 -16.68 -27.60
N SER A 216 1.26 -17.65 -27.28
CA SER A 216 1.40 -18.17 -25.91
C SER A 216 1.88 -17.12 -24.91
N PHE A 217 2.69 -16.12 -25.31
CA PHE A 217 3.17 -15.08 -24.42
C PHE A 217 2.03 -14.17 -23.92
N VAL A 218 1.09 -13.82 -24.80
CA VAL A 218 -0.10 -13.04 -24.41
C VAL A 218 -1.04 -13.88 -23.55
N ALA A 219 -1.19 -15.18 -23.87
CA ALA A 219 -1.97 -16.12 -23.06
C ALA A 219 -1.37 -16.34 -21.67
N ASP A 220 -0.04 -16.43 -21.55
CA ASP A 220 0.69 -16.53 -20.29
C ASP A 220 0.42 -15.30 -19.40
N ILE A 221 0.53 -14.09 -19.96
CA ILE A 221 0.23 -12.83 -19.24
C ILE A 221 -1.23 -12.80 -18.81
N PHE A 222 -2.18 -13.11 -19.70
CA PHE A 222 -3.60 -13.13 -19.36
C PHE A 222 -3.89 -14.13 -18.21
N ALA A 223 -3.26 -15.30 -18.22
CA ALA A 223 -3.39 -16.30 -17.16
C ALA A 223 -2.83 -15.83 -15.81
N PHE A 224 -1.76 -15.02 -15.80
CA PHE A 224 -1.30 -14.32 -14.59
C PHE A 224 -2.31 -13.26 -14.14
N SER A 225 -2.80 -12.44 -15.08
CA SER A 225 -3.69 -11.32 -14.76
C SER A 225 -4.99 -11.78 -14.12
N VAL A 226 -5.58 -12.90 -14.55
CA VAL A 226 -6.84 -13.43 -13.97
C VAL A 226 -6.69 -14.22 -12.67
N ALA A 227 -5.47 -14.47 -12.19
CA ALA A 227 -5.23 -15.22 -10.96
C ALA A 227 -5.58 -14.37 -9.72
N LYS A 228 -6.46 -14.89 -8.86
CA LYS A 228 -7.14 -14.14 -7.78
C LYS A 228 -6.56 -14.41 -6.39
N THR A 229 -5.64 -15.36 -6.30
CA THR A 229 -5.04 -15.79 -5.04
C THR A 229 -3.53 -15.89 -5.15
N LYS A 230 -2.82 -15.71 -4.02
CA LYS A 230 -1.35 -15.91 -4.00
C LYS A 230 -0.98 -17.33 -4.41
N ARG A 231 -1.83 -18.32 -4.10
CA ARG A 231 -1.70 -19.70 -4.58
C ARG A 231 -1.69 -19.82 -6.10
N GLU A 232 -2.66 -19.23 -6.78
CA GLU A 232 -2.75 -19.28 -8.24
C GLU A 232 -1.58 -18.53 -8.90
N LYS A 233 -1.20 -17.35 -8.39
CA LYS A 233 -0.02 -16.62 -8.86
C LYS A 233 1.27 -17.40 -8.63
N ALA A 234 1.44 -18.03 -7.46
CA ALA A 234 2.59 -18.86 -7.15
C ALA A 234 2.72 -20.09 -8.05
N ASP A 235 1.61 -20.75 -8.34
CA ASP A 235 1.60 -21.91 -9.24
C ASP A 235 1.86 -21.48 -10.70
N TRP A 236 1.33 -20.32 -11.13
CA TRP A 236 1.72 -19.69 -12.40
C TRP A 236 3.23 -19.42 -12.46
N PHE A 237 3.79 -18.71 -11.49
CA PHE A 237 5.22 -18.39 -11.45
C PHE A 237 6.11 -19.64 -11.52
N LYS A 238 5.75 -20.71 -10.79
CA LYS A 238 6.49 -21.99 -10.82
C LYS A 238 6.38 -22.70 -12.17
N MET A 239 5.20 -22.70 -12.81
CA MET A 239 5.04 -23.23 -14.18
C MET A 239 5.89 -22.45 -15.19
N GLN A 240 6.05 -21.14 -14.97
CA GLN A 240 6.92 -20.27 -15.75
C GLN A 240 8.41 -20.37 -15.39
N GLY A 241 8.80 -21.25 -14.45
CA GLY A 241 10.18 -21.51 -14.04
C GLY A 241 10.67 -20.70 -12.83
N VAL A 242 9.89 -19.72 -12.33
CA VAL A 242 10.23 -18.89 -11.18
C VAL A 242 9.99 -19.67 -9.89
N GLN A 243 11.06 -20.19 -9.27
CA GLN A 243 10.97 -21.09 -8.13
C GLN A 243 10.70 -20.40 -6.79
N ASP A 244 11.32 -19.23 -6.56
CA ASP A 244 11.06 -18.44 -5.36
C ASP A 244 9.94 -17.44 -5.62
N VAL A 245 8.87 -17.57 -4.83
CA VAL A 245 7.64 -16.78 -4.94
C VAL A 245 7.35 -16.02 -3.64
N ALA A 246 8.33 -15.88 -2.75
CA ALA A 246 8.16 -15.21 -1.46
C ALA A 246 7.78 -13.72 -1.58
N PHE A 247 7.99 -13.09 -2.74
CA PHE A 247 7.51 -11.75 -3.02
C PHE A 247 5.98 -11.64 -3.04
N LEU A 248 5.24 -12.74 -3.22
CA LEU A 248 3.79 -12.76 -3.10
C LEU A 248 3.30 -12.64 -1.65
N ASP A 249 4.16 -12.91 -0.66
CA ASP A 249 3.72 -12.96 0.75
C ASP A 249 3.22 -11.59 1.25
N THR A 250 3.69 -10.49 0.63
CA THR A 250 3.40 -9.08 0.99
C THR A 250 2.27 -8.42 0.20
N ILE A 251 1.71 -9.10 -0.81
CA ILE A 251 0.64 -8.55 -1.67
C ILE A 251 -0.75 -8.80 -1.03
N THR A 252 -1.76 -8.08 -1.50
CA THR A 252 -3.04 -7.95 -0.77
C THR A 252 -4.21 -8.73 -1.39
N ILE A 253 -3.97 -9.59 -2.39
CA ILE A 253 -4.91 -10.68 -2.71
C ILE A 253 -4.91 -11.74 -1.60
N THR A 254 -6.02 -12.46 -1.42
CA THR A 254 -6.09 -13.56 -0.45
C THR A 254 -5.09 -14.67 -0.79
N ASP A 255 -4.57 -15.32 0.25
CA ASP A 255 -3.60 -16.40 0.10
C ASP A 255 -4.11 -17.55 -0.78
N GLY A 256 -5.37 -17.96 -0.58
CA GLY A 256 -5.98 -19.10 -1.25
C GLY A 256 -5.67 -20.45 -0.58
N LEU A 257 -6.39 -21.50 -1.00
CA LEU A 257 -6.34 -22.83 -0.36
C LEU A 257 -4.91 -23.40 -0.36
N ALA A 258 -4.41 -23.71 0.84
CA ALA A 258 -3.08 -24.30 1.06
C ALA A 258 -1.92 -23.55 0.36
N TYR A 259 -2.01 -22.21 0.32
CA TYR A 259 -0.84 -21.37 0.05
C TYR A 259 0.18 -21.49 1.19
N TRP A 260 -0.27 -21.26 2.43
CA TRP A 260 0.53 -21.49 3.62
C TRP A 260 0.43 -22.93 4.12
N GLY A 261 1.57 -23.62 4.16
CA GLY A 261 1.83 -24.60 5.20
C GLY A 261 2.00 -23.86 6.54
N LYS A 262 1.43 -24.39 7.63
CA LYS A 262 1.01 -23.64 8.85
C LYS A 262 1.91 -22.53 9.42
N HIS A 263 3.23 -22.56 9.23
CA HIS A 263 4.11 -21.47 9.68
C HIS A 263 5.27 -21.25 8.71
N ARG A 264 5.38 -20.02 8.17
CA ARG A 264 6.63 -19.49 7.60
C ARG A 264 7.18 -18.45 8.60
N PRO A 265 8.51 -18.32 8.80
CA PRO A 265 9.03 -17.30 9.70
C PRO A 265 8.72 -15.89 9.17
N LEU A 266 8.37 -14.97 10.07
CA LEU A 266 8.14 -13.53 9.82
C LEU A 266 9.39 -12.75 9.34
N ASN A 267 10.40 -13.45 8.82
CA ASN A 267 11.72 -12.96 8.46
C ASN A 267 12.20 -13.50 7.10
N TYR A 268 11.30 -14.07 6.28
CA TYR A 268 11.70 -14.77 5.05
C TYR A 268 11.90 -13.82 3.85
N TRP A 269 13.00 -13.07 3.87
CA TRP A 269 13.56 -12.40 2.69
C TRP A 269 14.97 -12.91 2.40
N LYS A 270 15.38 -12.86 1.13
CA LYS A 270 16.54 -13.60 0.58
C LYS A 270 17.55 -12.71 -0.18
N PRO A 271 18.75 -13.25 -0.51
CA PRO A 271 19.88 -12.47 -1.03
C PRO A 271 19.56 -11.64 -2.28
N GLY A 272 20.28 -10.53 -2.45
CA GLY A 272 20.10 -9.60 -3.58
C GLY A 272 19.27 -8.38 -3.22
N HIS A 273 18.29 -8.55 -2.33
CA HIS A 273 17.52 -7.46 -1.73
C HIS A 273 18.27 -6.91 -0.49
N PRO A 274 18.31 -5.58 -0.28
CA PRO A 274 18.66 -5.06 1.05
C PRO A 274 17.66 -5.63 2.06
N PRO A 275 18.10 -6.05 3.27
CA PRO A 275 17.16 -6.53 4.27
C PRO A 275 16.14 -5.42 4.55
N VAL A 276 14.85 -5.79 4.62
CA VAL A 276 13.81 -4.88 5.10
C VAL A 276 14.28 -4.36 6.45
N GLU A 277 14.56 -3.06 6.53
CA GLU A 277 15.01 -2.40 7.76
C GLU A 277 13.97 -2.77 8.83
N ARG A 278 14.43 -3.26 9.99
CA ARG A 278 13.51 -3.53 11.09
C ARG A 278 13.18 -2.22 11.77
N SER A 279 11.94 -2.15 12.26
CA SER A 279 11.56 -1.21 13.30
C SER A 279 12.52 -1.28 14.49
N ASP A 280 12.88 -0.12 15.04
CA ASP A 280 13.65 0.02 16.28
C ASP A 280 12.86 0.89 17.26
N PHE A 281 12.24 0.27 18.28
CA PHE A 281 11.47 1.02 19.28
C PHE A 281 12.36 1.87 20.20
N SER A 282 13.69 1.70 20.19
CA SER A 282 14.62 2.51 20.98
C SER A 282 14.87 3.91 20.42
N VAL A 283 14.59 4.15 19.12
CA VAL A 283 14.70 5.50 18.52
C VAL A 283 13.45 6.36 18.72
N LEU A 284 12.39 5.83 19.34
CA LEU A 284 11.18 6.61 19.63
C LEU A 284 11.49 7.80 20.55
N PRO A 285 10.89 8.99 20.30
CA PRO A 285 11.05 10.14 21.17
C PRO A 285 10.70 9.83 22.63
N SER A 286 11.46 10.38 23.57
CA SER A 286 11.28 10.12 25.01
C SER A 286 10.06 10.81 25.65
N THR A 287 9.24 11.51 24.84
CA THR A 287 8.02 12.21 25.26
C THR A 287 6.98 11.25 25.85
N ALA A 288 6.07 11.74 26.67
CA ALA A 288 5.02 10.92 27.26
C ALA A 288 4.07 10.35 26.20
N GLU A 289 3.85 11.14 25.14
CA GLU A 289 2.95 10.84 24.03
C GLU A 289 3.53 9.79 23.08
N ALA A 290 4.81 9.89 22.71
CA ALA A 290 5.47 8.87 21.89
C ALA A 290 5.65 7.55 22.66
N ARG A 291 5.92 7.63 23.97
CA ARG A 291 5.94 6.44 24.84
C ARG A 291 4.58 5.76 24.92
N PHE A 292 3.49 6.52 25.12
CA PHE A 292 2.13 5.96 25.12
C PHE A 292 1.80 5.26 23.79
N MET A 293 2.17 5.87 22.65
CA MET A 293 1.95 5.24 21.35
C MET A 293 2.79 3.96 21.20
N GLY A 294 4.08 3.99 21.54
CA GLY A 294 4.94 2.81 21.53
C GLY A 294 4.39 1.67 22.40
N GLU A 295 4.02 1.97 23.66
CA GLU A 295 3.39 1.01 24.58
C GLU A 295 2.08 0.44 24.01
N PHE A 296 1.23 1.27 23.39
CA PHE A 296 -0.01 0.84 22.75
C PHE A 296 0.24 -0.10 21.55
N PHE A 297 1.09 0.29 20.61
CA PHE A 297 1.38 -0.48 19.40
C PHE A 297 2.11 -1.80 19.72
N THR A 298 3.09 -1.79 20.63
CA THR A 298 3.75 -3.02 21.11
C THR A 298 2.76 -3.95 21.81
N ALA A 299 1.89 -3.43 22.66
CA ALA A 299 0.85 -4.23 23.32
C ALA A 299 -0.19 -4.76 22.33
N TRP A 300 -0.53 -4.01 21.29
CA TRP A 300 -1.44 -4.44 20.23
C TRP A 300 -0.83 -5.60 19.44
N ALA A 301 0.37 -5.43 18.90
CA ALA A 301 1.02 -6.45 18.08
C ALA A 301 1.23 -7.77 18.85
N THR A 302 1.64 -7.72 20.11
CA THR A 302 2.18 -8.89 20.83
C THR A 302 1.22 -9.57 21.82
N LYS A 303 0.20 -8.87 22.37
CA LYS A 303 -0.67 -9.47 23.41
C LYS A 303 -1.66 -10.46 22.81
N LYS A 304 -1.62 -11.72 23.27
CA LYS A 304 -2.66 -12.74 23.00
C LYS A 304 -4.08 -12.26 23.35
N ASN A 305 -4.26 -11.47 24.42
CA ASN A 305 -5.57 -10.99 24.85
C ASN A 305 -5.71 -9.47 24.68
N LEU A 306 -6.31 -9.06 23.56
CA LEU A 306 -6.61 -7.66 23.22
C LEU A 306 -7.66 -7.02 24.13
N ALA A 307 -8.53 -7.79 24.80
CA ALA A 307 -9.58 -7.22 25.66
C ALA A 307 -8.98 -6.31 26.76
N SER A 308 -7.87 -6.76 27.37
CA SER A 308 -7.14 -6.00 28.38
C SER A 308 -6.54 -4.68 27.85
N LEU A 309 -6.10 -4.66 26.59
CA LEU A 309 -5.58 -3.46 25.92
C LEU A 309 -6.74 -2.48 25.66
N VAL A 310 -7.85 -2.99 25.13
CA VAL A 310 -9.04 -2.21 24.79
C VAL A 310 -9.60 -1.50 26.03
N GLU A 311 -9.78 -2.22 27.14
CA GLU A 311 -10.27 -1.66 28.42
C GLU A 311 -9.32 -0.58 28.98
N SER A 312 -8.02 -0.83 28.93
CA SER A 312 -7.02 0.06 29.55
C SER A 312 -6.65 1.27 28.70
N HIS A 313 -6.74 1.22 27.37
CA HIS A 313 -6.23 2.28 26.49
C HIS A 313 -7.31 3.04 25.69
N ILE A 314 -8.48 2.47 25.43
CA ILE A 314 -9.55 3.14 24.65
C ILE A 314 -10.43 4.00 25.56
N ALA A 315 -10.83 5.20 25.09
CA ALA A 315 -11.82 6.04 25.75
C ALA A 315 -13.18 5.96 25.05
N PHE A 316 -13.96 4.92 25.38
CA PHE A 316 -15.28 4.65 24.79
C PHE A 316 -16.28 5.82 24.84
N SER A 317 -16.21 6.67 25.86
CA SER A 317 -17.05 7.87 26.02
C SER A 317 -16.64 9.04 25.13
N ALA A 318 -15.40 9.06 24.66
CA ALA A 318 -14.80 10.12 23.84
C ALA A 318 -14.45 9.65 22.42
N TYR A 319 -14.78 8.40 22.07
CA TYR A 319 -14.45 7.79 20.79
C TYR A 319 -15.14 8.52 19.64
N ARG A 320 -14.44 8.77 18.53
CA ARG A 320 -14.91 9.54 17.36
C ARG A 320 -14.53 8.81 16.08
N ASP A 321 -15.26 9.06 14.99
CA ASP A 321 -14.98 8.46 13.68
C ASP A 321 -13.84 9.18 12.94
N GLY A 322 -13.22 8.45 11.99
CA GLY A 322 -12.08 8.95 11.22
C GLY A 322 -10.95 9.43 12.13
N LEU A 323 -10.25 10.49 11.76
CA LEU A 323 -9.17 11.06 12.58
C LEU A 323 -9.68 11.90 13.76
N ALA A 324 -10.51 11.29 14.60
CA ALA A 324 -11.20 11.85 15.75
C ALA A 324 -12.02 13.13 15.48
N GLN A 325 -12.64 13.21 14.30
CA GLN A 325 -13.45 14.35 13.88
C GLN A 325 -14.94 14.16 14.22
N GLY A 326 -15.69 15.26 14.27
CA GLY A 326 -17.12 15.22 14.60
C GLY A 326 -17.38 14.93 16.09
N GLU A 327 -18.63 14.64 16.45
CA GLU A 327 -19.04 14.38 17.83
C GLU A 327 -18.64 12.98 18.32
N PRO A 328 -18.54 12.74 19.65
CA PRO A 328 -18.33 11.40 20.19
C PRO A 328 -19.45 10.44 19.78
N ARG A 329 -19.08 9.23 19.40
CA ARG A 329 -19.99 8.13 19.09
C ARG A 329 -19.89 7.04 20.14
N LYS A 330 -20.98 6.30 20.35
CA LYS A 330 -20.97 5.09 21.17
C LYS A 330 -20.43 3.91 20.36
N VAL A 331 -19.13 3.66 20.43
CA VAL A 331 -18.52 2.43 19.89
C VAL A 331 -18.68 1.26 20.87
N ASP A 332 -18.75 0.04 20.35
CA ASP A 332 -18.84 -1.19 21.15
C ASP A 332 -17.46 -1.80 21.41
N PHE A 333 -17.27 -2.38 22.59
CA PHE A 333 -16.02 -3.03 23.00
C PHE A 333 -15.59 -4.14 22.03
N THR A 334 -16.54 -4.96 21.60
CA THR A 334 -16.33 -6.10 20.70
C THR A 334 -15.89 -5.62 19.32
N VAL A 335 -16.42 -4.48 18.86
CA VAL A 335 -16.05 -3.88 17.57
C VAL A 335 -14.60 -3.42 17.60
N VAL A 336 -14.19 -2.67 18.64
CA VAL A 336 -12.79 -2.21 18.75
C VAL A 336 -11.83 -3.40 18.92
N ALA A 337 -12.19 -4.39 19.74
CA ALA A 337 -11.37 -5.60 19.88
C ALA A 337 -11.23 -6.37 18.56
N THR A 338 -12.30 -6.45 17.76
CA THR A 338 -12.27 -7.09 16.44
C THR A 338 -11.45 -6.28 15.44
N GLN A 339 -11.55 -4.93 15.45
CA GLN A 339 -10.68 -4.05 14.65
C GLN A 339 -9.20 -4.25 14.99
N LEU A 340 -8.84 -4.40 16.27
CA LEU A 340 -7.46 -4.68 16.65
C LEU A 340 -7.02 -6.09 16.20
N ALA A 341 -7.89 -7.10 16.29
CA ALA A 341 -7.58 -8.46 15.84
C ALA A 341 -7.47 -8.58 14.30
N PHE A 342 -8.27 -7.81 13.56
CA PHE A 342 -8.25 -7.72 12.09
C PHE A 342 -6.84 -7.44 11.57
N TRP A 343 -6.17 -6.43 12.15
CA TRP A 343 -4.81 -6.01 11.80
C TRP A 343 -3.69 -6.99 12.23
N ARG A 344 -4.05 -8.21 12.61
CA ARG A 344 -3.12 -9.30 12.93
C ARG A 344 -3.42 -10.58 12.14
N VAL A 345 -4.38 -10.54 11.22
CA VAL A 345 -4.71 -11.64 10.31
C VAL A 345 -3.65 -11.73 9.22
N ARG A 346 -2.87 -12.82 9.19
CA ARG A 346 -1.78 -12.99 8.22
C ARG A 346 -2.23 -13.04 6.77
N ASP A 347 -3.36 -13.69 6.50
CA ASP A 347 -4.05 -13.65 5.21
C ASP A 347 -4.80 -12.32 5.09
N HIS A 348 -4.04 -11.21 5.03
CA HIS A 348 -4.64 -9.88 5.08
C HIS A 348 -5.62 -9.67 3.92
N GLY A 349 -5.30 -10.19 2.73
CA GLY A 349 -6.20 -10.19 1.57
C GLY A 349 -7.55 -10.89 1.80
N SER A 350 -7.67 -11.83 2.75
CA SER A 350 -8.96 -12.45 3.11
C SER A 350 -9.87 -11.55 3.95
N VAL A 351 -9.33 -10.46 4.51
CA VAL A 351 -10.03 -9.44 5.31
C VAL A 351 -9.91 -8.04 4.71
N ALA A 352 -9.08 -7.84 3.69
CA ALA A 352 -8.76 -6.56 3.08
C ALA A 352 -9.94 -5.85 2.40
N GLN A 353 -11.15 -6.43 2.43
CA GLN A 353 -12.37 -5.78 1.99
C GLN A 353 -13.11 -4.98 3.09
N ASP A 354 -12.66 -5.07 4.35
CA ASP A 354 -13.41 -4.61 5.53
C ASP A 354 -12.53 -3.87 6.57
N HIS A 355 -11.60 -3.01 6.14
CA HIS A 355 -10.63 -2.40 7.06
C HIS A 355 -11.15 -1.38 8.06
N ASP A 356 -12.28 -0.70 7.79
CA ASP A 356 -12.97 0.14 8.77
C ASP A 356 -14.19 -0.60 9.34
N LEU A 357 -13.91 -1.59 10.19
CA LEU A 357 -14.93 -2.34 10.95
C LEU A 357 -15.74 -1.44 11.88
N ILE A 358 -15.22 -0.27 12.23
CA ILE A 358 -15.86 0.74 13.08
C ILE A 358 -16.97 1.45 12.30
N ALA A 359 -16.81 1.68 11.00
CA ALA A 359 -17.84 2.21 10.11
C ALA A 359 -18.89 1.17 9.65
N LEU A 360 -18.58 -0.14 9.73
CA LEU A 360 -19.52 -1.18 9.30
C LEU A 360 -20.79 -1.28 10.14
N GLU A 361 -21.86 -1.76 9.49
CA GLU A 361 -23.09 -2.15 10.18
C GLU A 361 -22.85 -3.34 11.13
N ARG A 362 -23.49 -3.31 12.30
CA ARG A 362 -23.32 -4.34 13.35
C ARG A 362 -23.56 -5.78 12.87
N GLY A 363 -24.42 -5.97 11.89
CA GLY A 363 -24.67 -7.28 11.28
C GLY A 363 -23.40 -7.84 10.61
N LYS A 364 -22.80 -7.06 9.70
CA LYS A 364 -21.56 -7.44 9.01
C LYS A 364 -20.43 -7.79 10.00
N ILE A 365 -20.29 -7.00 11.07
CA ILE A 365 -19.26 -7.26 12.09
C ILE A 365 -19.51 -8.59 12.81
N ALA A 366 -20.77 -8.94 13.10
CA ALA A 366 -21.10 -10.23 13.71
C ALA A 366 -20.76 -11.43 12.82
N ASP A 367 -20.85 -11.27 11.49
CA ASP A 367 -20.54 -12.33 10.51
C ASP A 367 -19.03 -12.55 10.33
N ILE A 368 -18.23 -11.48 10.30
CA ILE A 368 -16.77 -11.54 10.06
C ILE A 368 -15.94 -11.73 11.33
N ALA A 369 -16.41 -11.25 12.50
CA ALA A 369 -15.64 -11.33 13.74
C ALA A 369 -15.25 -12.76 14.19
N PRO A 370 -16.05 -13.83 13.93
CA PRO A 370 -15.62 -15.21 14.17
C PRO A 370 -14.38 -15.60 13.34
N ARG A 371 -14.37 -15.29 12.04
CA ARG A 371 -13.23 -15.57 11.14
C ARG A 371 -11.98 -14.81 11.59
N ILE A 372 -12.12 -13.53 11.91
CA ILE A 372 -11.02 -12.69 12.40
C ILE A 372 -10.43 -13.28 13.69
N ARG A 373 -11.26 -13.68 14.66
CA ARG A 373 -10.78 -14.30 15.92
C ARG A 373 -10.08 -15.66 15.73
N GLU A 374 -10.40 -16.39 14.67
CA GLU A 374 -9.73 -17.66 14.34
C GLU A 374 -8.37 -17.44 13.66
N ALA A 375 -8.25 -16.38 12.85
CA ALA A 375 -7.03 -16.04 12.11
C ALA A 375 -6.12 -15.00 12.81
N ASP A 376 -6.54 -14.45 13.96
CA ASP A 376 -5.81 -13.47 14.79
C ASP A 376 -4.51 -14.07 15.35
N GLU A 377 -3.37 -13.72 14.76
CA GLU A 377 -2.05 -14.18 15.21
C GLU A 377 -1.23 -13.03 15.82
N PRO A 378 -1.00 -13.00 17.15
CA PRO A 378 -0.12 -12.02 17.75
C PRO A 378 1.32 -12.26 17.31
N TYR A 379 2.05 -11.17 17.09
CA TYR A 379 3.46 -11.20 16.81
C TYR A 379 4.28 -11.65 18.02
N PRO A 380 5.41 -12.36 17.82
CA PRO A 380 6.33 -12.68 18.91
C PRO A 380 7.09 -11.44 19.41
N ASP A 381 7.24 -10.41 18.57
CA ASP A 381 7.89 -9.14 18.93
C ASP A 381 7.37 -7.96 18.09
N ALA A 382 7.47 -6.74 18.59
CA ALA A 382 6.96 -5.53 17.91
C ALA A 382 7.83 -5.10 16.73
N GLU A 383 9.14 -5.29 16.82
CA GLU A 383 10.14 -5.06 15.77
C GLU A 383 10.00 -6.01 14.57
N LEU A 384 9.23 -7.10 14.74
CA LEU A 384 8.79 -8.00 13.67
C LEU A 384 7.38 -7.67 13.16
N ALA A 385 6.62 -6.89 13.94
CA ALA A 385 5.25 -6.50 13.63
C ALA A 385 5.16 -5.33 12.66
N PHE A 386 6.09 -4.39 12.74
CA PHE A 386 6.02 -3.12 12.04
C PHE A 386 7.18 -2.90 11.08
N LEU A 387 6.90 -2.14 10.02
CA LEU A 387 7.92 -1.57 9.15
C LEU A 387 8.33 -0.19 9.65
N PRO A 388 9.61 0.20 9.51
CA PRO A 388 10.07 1.55 9.80
C PRO A 388 9.58 2.54 8.74
N PHE A 389 9.34 3.78 9.17
CA PHE A 389 8.96 4.87 8.26
C PHE A 389 10.15 5.62 7.67
N ASP A 390 11.31 5.59 8.32
CA ASP A 390 12.48 6.38 7.93
C ASP A 390 13.82 5.66 8.21
N SER A 391 14.92 6.33 7.85
CA SER A 391 16.30 5.86 8.03
C SER A 391 16.75 5.55 9.45
N SER A 392 16.02 6.04 10.47
CA SER A 392 16.36 5.77 11.87
C SER A 392 15.78 4.44 12.36
N GLY A 393 14.95 3.76 11.55
CA GLY A 393 14.20 2.59 11.99
C GLY A 393 12.89 2.96 12.70
N LEU A 394 12.43 4.21 12.63
CA LEU A 394 11.29 4.72 13.39
C LEU A 394 10.01 3.89 13.16
N PRO A 395 9.51 3.14 14.17
CA PRO A 395 8.34 2.25 14.00
C PRO A 395 7.00 2.97 14.00
N VAL A 396 6.95 4.14 14.65
CA VAL A 396 5.73 4.92 14.85
C VAL A 396 6.05 6.37 14.56
N VAL A 397 5.43 6.96 13.54
CA VAL A 397 5.50 8.42 13.37
C VAL A 397 4.47 9.06 14.30
N THR A 398 4.92 10.05 15.07
CA THR A 398 4.08 10.73 16.06
C THR A 398 3.91 12.21 15.72
N TRP A 399 2.67 12.68 15.61
CA TRP A 399 2.34 14.09 15.39
C TRP A 399 1.47 14.65 16.52
N VAL A 400 1.55 15.98 16.68
CA VAL A 400 0.75 16.76 17.63
C VAL A 400 -0.22 17.62 16.83
N TRP A 401 -1.52 17.38 16.98
CA TRP A 401 -2.57 18.05 16.20
C TRP A 401 -3.44 18.93 17.10
N PRO A 402 -3.19 20.25 17.16
CA PRO A 402 -4.06 21.19 17.87
C PRO A 402 -5.43 21.30 17.19
N GLN A 403 -6.48 21.29 18.00
CA GLN A 403 -7.87 21.41 17.57
C GLN A 403 -8.38 22.83 17.78
N ALA A 404 -9.41 23.22 17.01
CA ALA A 404 -10.02 24.56 17.10
C ALA A 404 -10.72 24.81 18.46
N ASP A 405 -11.07 23.76 19.20
CA ASP A 405 -11.63 23.81 20.56
C ASP A 405 -10.55 23.93 21.67
N GLY A 406 -9.27 24.01 21.30
CA GLY A 406 -8.14 24.10 22.22
C GLY A 406 -7.63 22.76 22.74
N ARG A 407 -8.24 21.62 22.36
CA ARG A 407 -7.65 20.30 22.64
C ARG A 407 -6.41 20.07 21.78
N THR A 408 -5.56 19.14 22.23
CA THR A 408 -4.38 18.70 21.49
C THR A 408 -4.46 17.19 21.35
N LEU A 409 -4.66 16.73 20.12
CA LEU A 409 -4.66 15.31 19.78
C LEU A 409 -3.23 14.86 19.49
N PHE A 410 -2.97 13.59 19.77
CA PHE A 410 -1.70 12.94 19.48
C PHE A 410 -1.95 11.82 18.49
N VAL A 411 -1.29 11.87 17.35
CA VAL A 411 -1.49 10.94 16.25
C VAL A 411 -0.26 10.04 16.18
N GLY A 412 -0.44 8.73 16.26
CA GLY A 412 0.57 7.74 15.97
C GLY A 412 0.17 6.95 14.72
N ALA A 413 1.11 6.64 13.82
CA ALA A 413 0.82 5.77 12.68
C ALA A 413 1.84 4.63 12.57
N VAL A 414 1.39 3.46 12.10
CA VAL A 414 2.19 2.24 11.89
C VAL A 414 1.86 1.56 10.56
N ARG A 415 2.83 0.84 10.00
CA ARG A 415 2.65 -0.09 8.88
C ARG A 415 2.98 -1.50 9.35
N PHE A 416 2.10 -2.47 9.11
CA PHE A 416 2.32 -3.84 9.56
C PHE A 416 3.21 -4.61 8.58
N SER A 417 4.04 -5.56 9.04
CA SER A 417 4.96 -6.28 8.15
C SER A 417 4.29 -7.27 7.18
N HIS A 418 3.09 -7.75 7.52
CA HIS A 418 2.27 -8.66 6.67
C HIS A 418 1.27 -7.91 5.77
N ALA A 419 0.95 -6.67 6.14
CA ALA A 419 0.23 -5.69 5.34
C ALA A 419 1.15 -4.46 5.20
N PRO A 420 2.32 -4.61 4.53
CA PRO A 420 3.34 -3.55 4.46
C PRO A 420 2.84 -2.35 3.67
N LYS A 421 1.85 -2.63 2.84
CA LYS A 421 1.02 -1.71 2.14
C LYS A 421 0.29 -0.76 3.12
N ASP A 422 -0.36 -1.25 4.17
CA ASP A 422 -1.34 -0.45 4.89
C ASP A 422 -0.78 0.54 5.94
N LEU A 423 -1.44 1.69 6.12
CA LEU A 423 -1.15 2.66 7.18
C LEU A 423 -2.26 2.73 8.23
N VAL A 424 -2.01 2.18 9.41
CA VAL A 424 -2.93 2.30 10.54
C VAL A 424 -2.60 3.52 11.38
N ILE A 425 -3.59 4.40 11.56
CA ILE A 425 -3.49 5.64 12.34
C ILE A 425 -4.31 5.52 13.62
N VAL A 426 -3.67 5.82 14.74
CA VAL A 426 -4.25 5.85 16.07
C VAL A 426 -4.22 7.29 16.58
N VAL A 427 -5.37 7.80 17.00
CA VAL A 427 -5.51 9.14 17.56
C VAL A 427 -5.81 9.04 19.04
N ALA A 428 -5.02 9.72 19.86
CA ALA A 428 -5.18 9.80 21.31
C ALA A 428 -5.46 11.23 21.78
N ASP A 429 -6.17 11.35 22.90
CA ASP A 429 -6.51 12.60 23.59
C ASP A 429 -6.20 12.45 25.10
N LYS A 430 -6.14 13.57 25.83
CA LYS A 430 -5.95 13.58 27.29
C LYS A 430 -7.29 13.58 28.00
N ILE A 431 -7.80 12.39 28.28
CA ILE A 431 -9.06 12.16 29.01
C ILE A 431 -8.74 11.97 30.50
N ASP A 432 -9.35 12.80 31.36
CA ASP A 432 -9.14 12.80 32.82
C ASP A 432 -7.65 12.83 33.23
N GLY A 433 -6.85 13.61 32.48
CA GLY A 433 -5.40 13.76 32.70
C GLY A 433 -4.55 12.59 32.22
N ARG A 434 -5.14 11.59 31.55
CA ARG A 434 -4.43 10.41 31.01
C ARG A 434 -4.59 10.33 29.50
N LEU A 435 -3.55 9.86 28.81
CA LEU A 435 -3.65 9.56 27.39
C LEU A 435 -4.55 8.35 27.17
N LYS A 436 -5.48 8.47 26.22
CA LYS A 436 -6.40 7.43 25.78
C LYS A 436 -6.59 7.53 24.28
N VAL A 437 -6.67 6.38 23.61
CA VAL A 437 -7.08 6.30 22.21
C VAL A 437 -8.55 6.70 22.08
N VAL A 438 -8.81 7.70 21.24
CA VAL A 438 -10.14 8.22 20.90
C VAL A 438 -10.53 7.95 19.45
N SER A 439 -9.59 7.51 18.61
CA SER A 439 -9.92 6.88 17.33
C SER A 439 -8.83 5.93 16.85
N ILE A 440 -9.24 4.96 16.06
CA ILE A 440 -8.42 4.15 15.17
C ILE A 440 -9.02 4.33 13.78
N SER A 441 -8.18 4.60 12.80
CA SER A 441 -8.52 4.65 11.38
C SER A 441 -7.40 3.99 10.60
N SER A 442 -7.73 3.45 9.45
CA SER A 442 -6.72 3.15 8.44
C SER A 442 -6.84 4.12 7.29
N THR A 443 -5.70 4.39 6.70
CA THR A 443 -5.64 4.73 5.29
C THR A 443 -4.66 3.78 4.67
N LEU A 444 -4.66 3.85 3.38
CA LEU A 444 -3.60 3.43 2.54
C LEU A 444 -3.75 4.31 1.34
N MET A 445 -2.61 4.53 0.74
CA MET A 445 -2.41 5.54 -0.27
C MET A 445 -1.31 4.98 -1.12
N GLU A 446 -1.20 5.57 -2.29
CA GLU A 446 0.12 5.90 -2.79
C GLU A 446 0.23 7.41 -2.92
#